data_AF-A0A7H8REQ8-F1
#
_entry.id   AF-A0A7H8REQ8-F1
#
_cell.length_a   1.000
_cell.length_b   1.000
_cell.length_c   1.000
_cell.angle_alpha   90.00
_cell.angle_beta   90.00
_cell.angle_gamma   90.00
#
_symmetry.space_group_name_H-M   'P 1'
#
loop_
_entity.id
_entity.type
_entity.pdbx_description
1 polymer ?
#
loop_
_entity_poly.entity_id
_entity_poly.type
_entity_poly.pdbx_seq_one_letter_code
_entity_poly.pdbx_strand_id
1 'polypeptide(L)'
;MKFVRSVILSILFTLASASFKDSAQLKITSAKSSPRWAECGKSCVGRMQLVDVTLNNTGTSVWITSDDSLQVRIESDKLHTIQPATVKRLRPGDSAIVEIGVQNTAGVAQGSTGPATAVAQWSNNNASVALTFNATYGLPSYSPNPESVNAHESPDWFKGAKYGIFIHWGVYSVPAYGNTGKNESYAEWYWDHQINPEDPTMTYQYHLEKYGADVVYDDFIANFTVSNWDPKEWVDLINDAGARYFVPTTKHHEGFALFDMPSNVSERNSIKQVPHRDLIKELFDAAKKYQPQLHRGTYFSLPEWFNPAYSKYANGQFGVGPPRNPYTNKTVPYTGFVEVDDFLTDIQLPQMNILAYDYDTDIMWCDIGGPSLSDDFAASWLNHALQQNRQVTFNDRCGSVNGVAINGDYATPEYASTTSLSPQHWEACRGMDPFSFGYNYMTPDSDYLNASSIVTTLVDIISKNGNLLLDIGPKADGTIASIMQTNLRAAGEWIRAHGESIFDTKYWPNGPGSGNFRYTTTNDAFYIHYLVKPGDSLTVPDAVPYLPGDKVTVVGGSENGVVVDSRLVGQNLVLSIPEDISSADNYTWTFKISY
;
A
#
# COMPACT_ATOMS: atom_id res chain seq x y z
N MET A 1 31.75 37.85 -86.93
CA MET A 1 31.56 38.04 -85.47
C MET A 1 30.06 38.16 -85.20
N LYS A 2 29.45 37.14 -84.61
CA LYS A 2 28.02 37.07 -84.31
C LYS A 2 27.76 37.67 -82.92
N PHE A 3 26.83 38.62 -82.82
CA PHE A 3 26.28 39.14 -81.56
C PHE A 3 25.19 38.20 -81.05
N VAL A 4 25.23 37.84 -79.76
CA VAL A 4 24.16 37.14 -79.04
C VAL A 4 23.74 38.02 -77.86
N ARG A 5 22.42 38.30 -77.80
CA ARG A 5 21.73 38.97 -76.68
C ARG A 5 21.72 38.05 -75.44
N SER A 6 21.94 38.62 -74.25
CA SER A 6 21.57 37.98 -72.98
C SER A 6 20.67 38.93 -72.18
N VAL A 7 19.56 38.39 -71.71
CA VAL A 7 18.49 39.04 -70.94
C VAL A 7 18.80 38.84 -69.45
N ILE A 8 18.74 39.92 -68.68
CA ILE A 8 18.87 39.93 -67.23
C ILE A 8 17.54 39.47 -66.63
N LEU A 9 17.57 38.40 -65.82
CA LEU A 9 16.44 37.98 -64.99
C LEU A 9 16.86 38.03 -63.51
N SER A 10 16.05 38.73 -62.73
CA SER A 10 16.20 39.10 -61.33
C SER A 10 16.25 37.90 -60.38
N ILE A 11 17.17 37.95 -59.42
CA ILE A 11 17.20 37.04 -58.25
C ILE A 11 16.45 37.75 -57.11
N LEU A 12 15.24 37.29 -56.80
CA LEU A 12 14.61 37.53 -55.50
C LEU A 12 15.16 36.49 -54.51
N PHE A 13 15.79 36.96 -53.43
CA PHE A 13 16.06 36.14 -52.26
C PHE A 13 14.74 35.93 -51.49
N THR A 14 14.24 34.70 -51.48
CA THR A 14 13.23 34.24 -50.52
C THR A 14 13.94 33.97 -49.20
N LEU A 15 13.61 34.78 -48.17
CA LEU A 15 13.87 34.42 -46.77
C LEU A 15 13.15 33.10 -46.49
N ALA A 16 13.91 32.06 -46.17
CA ALA A 16 13.38 30.82 -45.64
C ALA A 16 12.65 31.15 -44.33
N SER A 17 11.35 30.89 -44.29
CA SER A 17 10.58 30.86 -43.06
C SER A 17 11.23 29.87 -42.11
N ALA A 18 11.59 30.34 -40.90
CA ALA A 18 11.92 29.45 -39.80
C ALA A 18 10.77 28.44 -39.65
N SER A 19 11.05 27.17 -39.92
CA SER A 19 10.14 26.08 -39.60
C SER A 19 9.93 26.14 -38.09
N PHE A 20 8.72 26.52 -37.67
CA PHE A 20 8.27 26.21 -36.33
C PHE A 20 8.38 24.69 -36.19
N LYS A 21 9.18 24.20 -35.23
CA LYS A 21 9.11 22.79 -34.82
C LYS A 21 7.66 22.54 -34.44
N ASP A 22 7.04 21.51 -35.01
CA ASP A 22 5.73 21.05 -34.56
C ASP A 22 5.80 20.78 -33.06
N SER A 23 4.93 21.42 -32.28
CA SER A 23 4.85 21.21 -30.84
C SER A 23 4.03 19.96 -30.52
N ALA A 24 4.33 19.27 -29.42
CA ALA A 24 3.49 18.18 -28.93
C ALA A 24 2.02 18.62 -28.80
N GLN A 25 1.08 17.69 -29.02
CA GLN A 25 -0.35 17.97 -28.86
C GLN A 25 -0.79 17.39 -27.53
N LEU A 26 -1.00 18.26 -26.54
CA LEU A 26 -1.39 17.86 -25.20
C LEU A 26 -2.87 18.14 -24.93
N LYS A 27 -3.48 17.30 -24.10
CA LYS A 27 -4.82 17.48 -23.57
C LYS A 27 -4.83 17.19 -22.08
N ILE A 28 -5.42 18.09 -21.29
CA ILE A 28 -5.80 17.78 -19.90
C ILE A 28 -7.16 17.10 -19.95
N THR A 29 -7.24 15.86 -19.45
CA THR A 29 -8.49 15.07 -19.44
C THR A 29 -9.17 15.03 -18.09
N SER A 30 -8.44 15.33 -17.02
CA SER A 30 -8.97 15.38 -15.66
C SER A 30 -8.18 16.37 -14.81
N ALA A 31 -8.87 17.05 -13.90
CA ALA A 31 -8.30 17.85 -12.82
C ALA A 31 -9.23 17.70 -11.60
N LYS A 32 -8.67 17.31 -10.43
CA LYS A 32 -9.44 17.04 -9.21
C LYS A 32 -8.69 17.54 -7.97
N SER A 33 -9.36 18.32 -7.12
CA SER A 33 -8.88 18.60 -5.78
C SER A 33 -8.82 17.32 -4.95
N SER A 34 -7.69 17.04 -4.32
CA SER A 34 -7.55 15.91 -3.39
C SER A 34 -7.65 16.40 -1.94
N PRO A 35 -8.15 15.58 -1.00
CA PRO A 35 -8.00 15.82 0.44
C PRO A 35 -6.56 15.59 0.91
N ARG A 36 -5.68 15.04 0.07
CA ARG A 36 -4.26 14.87 0.36
C ARG A 36 -3.56 16.21 0.43
N TRP A 37 -2.47 16.22 1.18
CA TRP A 37 -1.66 17.41 1.38
C TRP A 37 -0.19 17.06 1.51
N ALA A 38 0.66 18.07 1.33
CA ALA A 38 2.08 18.00 1.60
C ALA A 38 2.48 19.17 2.51
N GLU A 39 3.50 18.97 3.34
CA GLU A 39 4.08 20.07 4.10
C GLU A 39 4.72 21.09 3.17
N CYS A 40 4.58 22.36 3.53
CA CYS A 40 5.35 23.41 2.92
C CYS A 40 6.85 23.18 3.18
N GLY A 41 7.63 23.11 2.10
CA GLY A 41 9.08 23.30 2.19
C GLY A 41 9.42 24.77 2.43
N LYS A 42 10.57 25.23 1.91
CA LYS A 42 11.00 26.63 2.03
C LYS A 42 10.13 27.64 1.26
N SER A 43 9.22 27.18 0.40
CA SER A 43 8.45 28.00 -0.53
C SER A 43 7.13 28.55 0.04
N CYS A 44 6.63 28.02 1.16
CA CYS A 44 5.39 28.48 1.80
C CYS A 44 5.40 28.20 3.31
N VAL A 45 4.30 28.55 4.00
CA VAL A 45 4.09 28.25 5.42
C VAL A 45 2.85 27.35 5.54
N GLY A 46 2.93 26.33 6.39
CA GLY A 46 1.83 25.41 6.65
C GLY A 46 1.78 24.23 5.67
N ARG A 47 0.63 24.03 5.02
CA ARG A 47 0.36 22.85 4.18
C ARG A 47 -0.08 23.29 2.79
N MET A 48 0.26 22.48 1.80
CA MET A 48 -0.26 22.58 0.43
C MET A 48 -1.30 21.48 0.24
N GLN A 49 -2.50 21.83 -0.19
CA GLN A 49 -3.45 20.85 -0.72
C GLN A 49 -2.93 20.35 -2.07
N LEU A 50 -3.13 19.07 -2.36
CA LEU A 50 -2.75 18.50 -3.66
C LEU A 50 -3.93 18.54 -4.64
N VAL A 51 -3.62 18.83 -5.90
CA VAL A 51 -4.55 18.72 -7.04
C VAL A 51 -3.95 17.77 -8.06
N ASP A 52 -4.69 16.71 -8.39
CA ASP A 52 -4.29 15.74 -9.40
C ASP A 52 -4.73 16.21 -10.78
N VAL A 53 -3.81 16.19 -11.74
CA VAL A 53 -4.08 16.53 -13.14
C VAL A 53 -3.61 15.40 -14.05
N THR A 54 -4.51 14.91 -14.90
CA THR A 54 -4.21 13.91 -15.92
C THR A 54 -3.95 14.60 -17.25
N LEU A 55 -2.76 14.37 -17.80
CA LEU A 55 -2.27 14.95 -19.04
C LEU A 55 -1.99 13.85 -20.07
N ASN A 56 -2.51 14.01 -21.28
CA ASN A 56 -2.33 13.06 -22.36
C ASN A 56 -1.61 13.72 -23.52
N ASN A 57 -0.61 13.05 -24.09
CA ASN A 57 -0.05 13.44 -25.38
C ASN A 57 -0.86 12.78 -26.50
N THR A 58 -1.79 13.53 -27.07
CA THR A 58 -2.70 13.05 -28.14
C THR A 58 -2.10 13.18 -29.53
N GLY A 59 -0.87 13.65 -29.65
CA GLY A 59 -0.16 13.73 -30.92
C GLY A 59 0.21 12.34 -31.45
N THR A 60 0.78 12.32 -32.66
CA THR A 60 1.18 11.06 -33.32
C THR A 60 2.70 10.89 -33.46
N SER A 61 3.49 11.96 -33.27
CA SER A 61 4.93 11.94 -33.57
C SER A 61 5.80 12.77 -32.61
N VAL A 62 5.28 13.81 -31.98
CA VAL A 62 6.08 14.74 -31.16
C VAL A 62 6.00 14.38 -29.68
N TRP A 63 7.16 14.13 -29.08
CA TRP A 63 7.32 13.83 -27.66
C TRP A 63 7.38 15.11 -26.84
N ILE A 64 7.03 15.00 -25.55
CA ILE A 64 7.54 15.92 -24.55
C ILE A 64 8.85 15.35 -23.99
N THR A 65 9.84 16.22 -23.91
CA THR A 65 11.15 15.99 -23.28
C THR A 65 11.45 17.10 -22.27
N SER A 66 12.54 16.96 -21.51
CA SER A 66 13.03 18.01 -20.61
C SER A 66 13.26 19.36 -21.31
N ASP A 67 13.60 19.36 -22.61
CA ASP A 67 13.83 20.57 -23.40
C ASP A 67 12.54 21.37 -23.65
N ASP A 68 11.38 20.74 -23.59
CA ASP A 68 10.09 21.40 -23.80
C ASP A 68 9.64 22.23 -22.60
N SER A 69 10.28 22.04 -21.43
CA SER A 69 10.00 22.75 -20.18
C SER A 69 8.50 22.74 -19.81
N LEU A 70 7.85 21.58 -19.98
CA LEU A 70 6.43 21.43 -19.66
C LEU A 70 6.18 21.65 -18.16
N GLN A 71 5.32 22.61 -17.85
CA GLN A 71 4.85 22.93 -16.51
C GLN A 71 3.33 22.85 -16.42
N VAL A 72 2.82 22.30 -15.32
CA VAL A 72 1.39 22.25 -15.01
C VAL A 72 1.11 23.01 -13.70
N ARG A 73 0.11 23.88 -13.72
CA ARG A 73 -0.30 24.71 -12.57
C ARG A 73 -1.81 24.82 -12.47
N ILE A 74 -2.29 25.33 -11.35
CA ILE A 74 -3.69 25.72 -11.12
C ILE A 74 -3.83 27.24 -11.10
N GLU A 75 -4.78 27.76 -11.87
CA GLU A 75 -5.17 29.17 -11.90
C GLU A 75 -6.57 29.34 -11.31
N SER A 76 -6.70 30.21 -10.30
CA SER A 76 -7.96 30.61 -9.69
C SER A 76 -7.77 31.88 -8.87
N ASP A 77 -8.81 32.71 -8.74
CA ASP A 77 -8.81 33.83 -7.78
C ASP A 77 -8.80 33.34 -6.31
N LYS A 78 -9.11 32.06 -6.09
CA LYS A 78 -9.30 31.44 -4.78
C LYS A 78 -8.17 30.50 -4.37
N LEU A 79 -7.26 30.16 -5.29
CA LEU A 79 -6.11 29.29 -5.05
C LEU A 79 -4.83 29.93 -5.60
N HIS A 80 -3.74 29.77 -4.86
CA HIS A 80 -2.38 30.02 -5.31
C HIS A 80 -1.68 28.69 -5.59
N THR A 81 -1.14 28.52 -6.80
CA THR A 81 -0.19 27.44 -7.05
C THR A 81 1.11 27.75 -6.32
N ILE A 82 1.49 26.87 -5.40
CA ILE A 82 2.75 26.96 -4.67
C ILE A 82 3.81 26.05 -5.30
N GLN A 83 3.40 24.83 -5.65
CA GLN A 83 4.26 23.83 -6.25
C GLN A 83 3.66 23.38 -7.58
N PRO A 84 4.07 23.97 -8.72
CA PRO A 84 3.68 23.48 -10.03
C PRO A 84 4.34 22.12 -10.28
N ALA A 85 3.72 21.30 -11.13
CA ALA A 85 4.30 20.04 -11.56
C ALA A 85 5.06 20.20 -12.89
N THR A 86 6.00 19.29 -13.12
CA THR A 86 6.71 19.16 -14.40
C THR A 86 6.58 17.73 -14.92
N VAL A 87 6.74 17.57 -16.22
CA VAL A 87 6.80 16.24 -16.86
C VAL A 87 8.00 16.24 -17.80
N LYS A 88 9.01 15.41 -17.51
CA LYS A 88 10.26 15.35 -18.28
C LYS A 88 10.17 14.47 -19.51
N ARG A 89 9.23 13.53 -19.56
CA ARG A 89 9.06 12.61 -20.67
C ARG A 89 7.59 12.25 -20.84
N LEU A 90 7.04 12.49 -22.03
CA LEU A 90 5.70 12.01 -22.40
C LEU A 90 5.64 11.68 -23.89
N ARG A 91 5.56 10.38 -24.18
CA ARG A 91 5.47 9.84 -25.54
C ARG A 91 4.09 10.11 -26.16
N PRO A 92 3.99 10.26 -27.50
CA PRO A 92 2.70 10.21 -28.19
C PRO A 92 1.86 8.97 -27.82
N GLY A 93 0.63 9.20 -27.38
CA GLY A 93 -0.30 8.17 -26.91
C GLY A 93 -0.25 7.87 -25.41
N ASP A 94 0.74 8.40 -24.68
CA ASP A 94 0.89 8.14 -23.24
C ASP A 94 0.13 9.19 -22.40
N SER A 95 -0.08 8.84 -21.12
CA SER A 95 -0.71 9.69 -20.12
C SER A 95 0.19 9.83 -18.88
N ALA A 96 0.16 11.00 -18.24
CA ALA A 96 0.82 11.26 -16.96
C ALA A 96 -0.18 11.83 -15.96
N ILE A 97 -0.07 11.41 -14.70
CA ILE A 97 -0.80 11.99 -13.57
C ILE A 97 0.21 12.76 -12.72
N VAL A 98 -0.03 14.06 -12.58
CA VAL A 98 0.84 14.97 -11.84
C VAL A 98 0.10 15.64 -10.68
N GLU A 99 0.84 15.90 -9.60
CA GLU A 99 0.33 16.51 -8.38
C GLU A 99 0.81 17.96 -8.28
N ILE A 100 -0.14 18.90 -8.14
CA ILE A 100 0.14 20.32 -7.98
C ILE A 100 -0.20 20.72 -6.55
N GLY A 101 0.75 21.36 -5.86
CA GLY A 101 0.53 21.91 -4.53
C GLY A 101 -0.10 23.30 -4.58
N VAL A 102 -1.25 23.48 -3.94
CA VAL A 102 -2.00 24.75 -3.88
C VAL A 102 -2.30 25.18 -2.45
N GLN A 103 -2.49 26.48 -2.26
CA GLN A 103 -2.99 27.06 -1.00
C GLN A 103 -4.16 28.00 -1.28
N ASN A 104 -5.10 28.08 -0.34
CA ASN A 104 -6.21 29.03 -0.43
C ASN A 104 -5.69 30.48 -0.43
N THR A 105 -6.29 31.32 -1.27
CA THR A 105 -6.17 32.77 -1.14
C THR A 105 -6.71 33.20 0.23
N ALA A 106 -6.11 34.24 0.83
CA ALA A 106 -6.56 34.76 2.12
C ALA A 106 -8.07 35.08 2.13
N GLY A 107 -8.77 34.62 3.16
CA GLY A 107 -10.22 34.82 3.33
C GLY A 107 -11.11 33.82 2.58
N VAL A 108 -10.56 32.87 1.83
CA VAL A 108 -11.33 31.77 1.24
C VAL A 108 -11.60 30.71 2.29
N ALA A 109 -12.89 30.43 2.53
CA ALA A 109 -13.31 29.42 3.48
C ALA A 109 -12.84 28.02 3.07
N GLN A 110 -12.23 27.31 4.01
CA GLN A 110 -11.79 25.92 3.84
C GLN A 110 -12.98 25.00 3.55
N GLY A 111 -12.83 24.11 2.56
CA GLY A 111 -13.89 23.20 2.11
C GLY A 111 -14.95 23.84 1.21
N SER A 112 -14.91 25.16 0.98
CA SER A 112 -15.76 25.78 -0.04
C SER A 112 -15.38 25.34 -1.45
N THR A 113 -16.32 25.38 -2.39
CA THR A 113 -16.08 24.95 -3.78
C THR A 113 -16.26 26.09 -4.78
N GLY A 114 -15.59 25.97 -5.93
CA GLY A 114 -15.75 26.91 -7.04
C GLY A 114 -14.81 26.65 -8.21
N PRO A 115 -14.82 27.52 -9.23
CA PRO A 115 -14.05 27.31 -10.45
C PRO A 115 -12.53 27.48 -10.22
N ALA A 116 -11.76 26.52 -10.75
CA ALA A 116 -10.32 26.64 -10.95
C ALA A 116 -9.96 26.05 -12.32
N THR A 117 -8.82 26.46 -12.88
CA THR A 117 -8.36 26.00 -14.19
C THR A 117 -6.98 25.37 -14.07
N ALA A 118 -6.88 24.09 -14.42
CA ALA A 118 -5.58 23.45 -14.63
C ALA A 118 -5.01 23.92 -15.97
N VAL A 119 -3.76 24.38 -15.98
CA VAL A 119 -3.08 24.89 -17.17
C VAL A 119 -1.76 24.16 -17.34
N ALA A 120 -1.57 23.55 -18.50
CA ALA A 120 -0.32 22.97 -18.94
C ALA A 120 0.31 23.87 -20.01
N GLN A 121 1.58 24.23 -19.85
CA GLN A 121 2.34 25.08 -20.78
C GLN A 121 3.69 24.45 -21.12
N TRP A 122 4.05 24.44 -22.40
CA TRP A 122 5.30 23.86 -22.90
C TRP A 122 5.84 24.64 -24.11
N SER A 123 6.97 24.17 -24.65
CA SER A 123 7.67 24.81 -25.77
C SER A 123 8.07 26.25 -25.44
N ASN A 124 8.66 26.45 -24.26
CA ASN A 124 9.01 27.77 -23.73
C ASN A 124 7.81 28.75 -23.70
N ASN A 125 6.66 28.27 -23.23
CA ASN A 125 5.39 29.00 -23.11
C ASN A 125 4.70 29.36 -24.44
N ASN A 126 5.11 28.78 -25.57
CA ASN A 126 4.45 29.03 -26.87
C ASN A 126 3.22 28.14 -27.10
N ALA A 127 3.07 27.06 -26.34
CA ALA A 127 1.93 26.16 -26.43
C ALA A 127 1.29 25.95 -25.05
N SER A 128 -0.04 25.85 -25.03
CA SER A 128 -0.79 25.67 -23.79
C SER A 128 -2.11 24.92 -24.00
N VAL A 129 -2.56 24.23 -22.96
CA VAL A 129 -3.90 23.66 -22.87
C VAL A 129 -4.42 23.88 -21.45
N ALA A 130 -5.74 24.03 -21.33
CA ALA A 130 -6.39 24.30 -20.06
C ALA A 130 -7.67 23.48 -19.88
N LEU A 131 -8.00 23.15 -18.63
CA LEU A 131 -9.26 22.52 -18.24
C LEU A 131 -9.78 23.19 -16.97
N THR A 132 -10.96 23.79 -17.05
CA THR A 132 -11.67 24.32 -15.88
C THR A 132 -12.44 23.21 -15.18
N PHE A 133 -12.35 23.16 -13.86
CA PHE A 133 -13.03 22.19 -13.00
C PHE A 133 -13.59 22.87 -11.76
N ASN A 134 -14.50 22.20 -11.05
CA ASN A 134 -15.00 22.66 -9.76
C ASN A 134 -14.06 22.16 -8.66
N ALA A 135 -13.20 23.04 -8.15
CA ALA A 135 -12.24 22.74 -7.10
C ALA A 135 -12.88 22.85 -5.71
N THR A 136 -12.43 22.00 -4.80
CA THR A 136 -12.57 22.22 -3.35
C THR A 136 -11.36 22.99 -2.86
N TYR A 137 -11.58 24.09 -2.14
CA TYR A 137 -10.53 24.99 -1.65
C TYR A 137 -10.09 24.62 -0.23
N GLY A 138 -8.90 24.06 -0.11
CA GLY A 138 -8.31 23.64 1.17
C GLY A 138 -8.79 22.26 1.60
N LEU A 139 -8.31 21.81 2.75
CA LEU A 139 -8.57 20.46 3.27
C LEU A 139 -9.92 20.45 4.01
N PRO A 140 -10.96 19.74 3.57
CA PRO A 140 -12.21 19.70 4.33
C PRO A 140 -12.00 19.06 5.72
N SER A 141 -12.81 19.45 6.70
CA SER A 141 -12.93 18.70 7.96
C SER A 141 -13.86 17.52 7.76
N TYR A 142 -13.60 16.44 8.47
CA TYR A 142 -14.43 15.23 8.45
C TYR A 142 -15.57 15.32 9.46
N SER A 143 -16.74 14.84 9.08
CA SER A 143 -17.93 14.76 9.94
C SER A 143 -18.34 13.29 10.11
N PRO A 144 -19.01 12.91 11.22
CA PRO A 144 -19.34 11.52 11.53
C PRO A 144 -20.50 11.04 10.65
N ASN A 145 -20.21 10.79 9.38
CA ASN A 145 -21.07 10.12 8.43
C ASN A 145 -20.22 9.48 7.31
N PRO A 146 -20.70 8.38 6.70
CA PRO A 146 -19.98 7.67 5.64
C PRO A 146 -19.57 8.54 4.44
N GLU A 147 -20.42 9.46 3.97
CA GLU A 147 -20.11 10.33 2.83
C GLU A 147 -18.86 11.18 3.09
N SER A 148 -18.77 11.76 4.29
CA SER A 148 -17.65 12.62 4.66
C SER A 148 -16.35 11.84 4.82
N VAL A 149 -16.34 10.71 5.52
CA VAL A 149 -15.11 9.95 5.78
C VAL A 149 -14.63 9.18 4.54
N ASN A 150 -15.54 8.72 3.69
CA ASN A 150 -15.20 8.07 2.41
C ASN A 150 -14.63 9.05 1.37
N ALA A 151 -14.63 10.35 1.67
CA ALA A 151 -13.95 11.36 0.85
C ALA A 151 -12.48 11.54 1.21
N HIS A 152 -11.96 10.88 2.26
CA HIS A 152 -10.52 10.81 2.56
C HIS A 152 -9.80 9.95 1.49
N GLU A 153 -8.49 10.15 1.35
CA GLU A 153 -7.67 9.40 0.40
C GLU A 153 -6.33 9.02 1.05
N SER A 154 -5.77 7.87 0.64
CA SER A 154 -4.47 7.40 1.13
C SER A 154 -3.38 8.47 0.96
N PRO A 155 -2.55 8.74 1.98
CA PRO A 155 -1.46 9.69 1.90
C PRO A 155 -0.31 9.20 1.02
N ASP A 156 0.53 10.13 0.57
CA ASP A 156 1.61 9.84 -0.39
C ASP A 156 2.68 8.95 0.20
N TRP A 157 2.96 9.08 1.50
CA TRP A 157 3.89 8.18 2.19
C TRP A 157 3.43 6.73 2.08
N PHE A 158 2.12 6.44 2.20
CA PHE A 158 1.58 5.09 2.11
C PHE A 158 1.65 4.57 0.67
N LYS A 159 1.24 5.40 -0.29
CA LYS A 159 1.35 5.07 -1.72
C LYS A 159 2.80 4.83 -2.15
N GLY A 160 3.76 5.55 -1.56
CA GLY A 160 5.20 5.42 -1.81
C GLY A 160 5.86 4.28 -1.02
N ALA A 161 5.20 3.76 0.01
CA ALA A 161 5.75 2.76 0.91
C ALA A 161 5.92 1.38 0.26
N LYS A 162 4.99 0.97 -0.61
CA LYS A 162 4.97 -0.26 -1.44
C LYS A 162 4.98 -1.60 -0.70
N TYR A 163 5.69 -1.72 0.40
CA TYR A 163 5.94 -2.97 1.09
C TYR A 163 5.86 -2.80 2.61
N GLY A 164 5.01 -3.62 3.23
CA GLY A 164 4.80 -3.68 4.67
C GLY A 164 4.81 -5.11 5.18
N ILE A 165 4.99 -5.26 6.50
CA ILE A 165 4.89 -6.54 7.21
C ILE A 165 3.62 -6.60 8.04
N PHE A 166 2.78 -7.60 7.78
CA PHE A 166 1.65 -7.96 8.64
C PHE A 166 2.14 -8.92 9.73
N ILE A 167 1.52 -8.92 10.90
CA ILE A 167 1.87 -9.83 11.98
C ILE A 167 0.59 -10.38 12.64
N HIS A 168 0.27 -11.64 12.37
CA HIS A 168 -0.79 -12.36 13.08
C HIS A 168 -0.20 -13.14 14.26
N TRP A 169 -0.36 -12.54 15.44
CA TRP A 169 0.10 -13.08 16.71
C TRP A 169 -0.98 -12.90 17.77
N GLY A 170 -1.25 -13.95 18.55
CA GLY A 170 -2.29 -13.95 19.55
C GLY A 170 -2.37 -15.27 20.30
N VAL A 171 -3.47 -15.51 21.00
CA VAL A 171 -3.65 -16.73 21.79
C VAL A 171 -3.66 -17.97 20.89
N TYR A 172 -4.17 -17.83 19.66
CA TYR A 172 -4.15 -18.88 18.62
C TYR A 172 -2.74 -19.36 18.25
N SER A 173 -1.70 -18.57 18.51
CA SER A 173 -0.30 -18.96 18.30
C SER A 173 0.17 -20.04 19.30
N VAL A 174 -0.62 -20.35 20.34
CA VAL A 174 -0.34 -21.43 21.30
C VAL A 174 -0.67 -22.80 20.70
N PRO A 175 -1.91 -23.08 20.25
CA PRO A 175 -2.20 -24.33 19.57
C PRO A 175 -1.56 -24.41 18.18
N ALA A 176 -1.42 -23.26 17.49
CA ALA A 176 -0.65 -23.09 16.24
C ALA A 176 -0.97 -24.12 15.15
N TYR A 177 -2.25 -24.46 14.95
CA TYR A 177 -2.64 -25.55 14.08
C TYR A 177 -3.67 -25.10 13.05
N GLY A 178 -3.32 -25.28 11.78
CA GLY A 178 -4.21 -25.11 10.63
C GLY A 178 -4.24 -26.34 9.70
N ASN A 179 -3.72 -27.50 10.15
CA ASN A 179 -3.46 -28.70 9.34
C ASN A 179 -2.43 -28.43 8.21
N THR A 180 -2.34 -29.30 7.19
CA THR A 180 -1.45 -29.10 6.03
C THR A 180 -2.04 -29.70 4.74
N GLY A 181 -1.51 -29.28 3.59
CA GLY A 181 -1.90 -29.79 2.28
C GLY A 181 -3.33 -29.40 1.92
N LYS A 182 -4.13 -30.35 1.42
CA LYS A 182 -5.52 -30.05 0.98
C LYS A 182 -6.49 -29.66 2.11
N ASN A 183 -6.10 -29.90 3.36
CA ASN A 183 -6.90 -29.58 4.55
C ASN A 183 -6.35 -28.33 5.26
N GLU A 184 -5.30 -27.71 4.73
CA GLU A 184 -4.67 -26.54 5.33
C GLU A 184 -5.61 -25.34 5.27
N SER A 185 -5.67 -24.61 6.38
CA SER A 185 -6.40 -23.35 6.50
C SER A 185 -5.75 -22.48 7.59
N TYR A 186 -6.41 -21.37 7.89
CA TYR A 186 -5.95 -20.32 8.78
C TYR A 186 -5.79 -20.86 10.22
N ALA A 187 -4.56 -20.88 10.73
CA ALA A 187 -4.28 -21.35 12.09
C ALA A 187 -4.79 -20.37 13.15
N GLU A 188 -4.90 -19.08 12.81
CA GLU A 188 -5.50 -18.06 13.66
C GLU A 188 -7.02 -18.21 13.81
N TRP A 189 -7.65 -19.06 13.00
CA TRP A 189 -9.07 -19.45 13.08
C TRP A 189 -9.32 -20.68 13.97
N TYR A 190 -8.32 -21.10 14.75
CA TYR A 190 -8.38 -22.32 15.56
C TYR A 190 -9.65 -22.44 16.41
N TRP A 191 -10.07 -21.37 17.10
CA TRP A 191 -11.25 -21.43 17.97
C TRP A 191 -12.54 -21.73 17.18
N ASP A 192 -12.72 -21.10 16.03
CA ASP A 192 -13.88 -21.30 15.15
C ASP A 192 -13.86 -22.70 14.52
N HIS A 193 -12.73 -23.13 13.97
CA HIS A 193 -12.61 -24.49 13.41
C HIS A 193 -12.78 -25.57 14.49
N GLN A 194 -12.35 -25.30 15.73
CA GLN A 194 -12.49 -26.25 16.84
C GLN A 194 -13.95 -26.55 17.17
N ILE A 195 -14.90 -25.63 16.97
CA ILE A 195 -16.30 -25.85 17.35
C ILE A 195 -17.07 -26.73 16.37
N ASN A 196 -16.53 -27.00 15.18
CA ASN A 196 -17.19 -27.77 14.13
C ASN A 196 -16.53 -29.16 13.95
N PRO A 197 -17.20 -30.27 14.31
CA PRO A 197 -16.66 -31.62 14.12
C PRO A 197 -16.54 -32.04 12.65
N GLU A 198 -17.19 -31.34 11.73
CA GLU A 198 -17.12 -31.60 10.29
C GLU A 198 -16.15 -30.66 9.56
N ASP A 199 -15.42 -29.82 10.30
CA ASP A 199 -14.49 -28.87 9.70
C ASP A 199 -13.36 -29.57 8.92
N PRO A 200 -13.08 -29.19 7.65
CA PRO A 200 -12.06 -29.83 6.83
C PRO A 200 -10.65 -29.79 7.43
N THR A 201 -10.33 -28.80 8.27
CA THR A 201 -9.03 -28.69 8.93
C THR A 201 -8.81 -29.77 9.98
N MET A 202 -9.86 -30.49 10.38
CA MET A 202 -9.82 -31.47 11.47
C MET A 202 -9.41 -30.87 12.82
N THR A 203 -9.57 -29.56 13.02
CA THR A 203 -9.17 -28.87 14.25
C THR A 203 -9.92 -29.42 15.47
N TYR A 204 -11.21 -29.74 15.34
CA TYR A 204 -12.00 -30.40 16.40
C TYR A 204 -11.36 -31.72 16.86
N GLN A 205 -10.99 -32.59 15.91
CA GLN A 205 -10.40 -33.91 16.18
C GLN A 205 -9.01 -33.77 16.77
N TYR A 206 -8.19 -32.91 16.16
CA TYR A 206 -6.84 -32.62 16.62
C TYR A 206 -6.85 -32.14 18.07
N HIS A 207 -7.74 -31.21 18.41
CA HIS A 207 -7.85 -30.69 19.76
C HIS A 207 -8.27 -31.79 20.75
N LEU A 208 -9.25 -32.61 20.40
CA LEU A 208 -9.70 -33.73 21.24
C LEU A 208 -8.58 -34.74 21.47
N GLU A 209 -7.78 -35.05 20.46
CA GLU A 209 -6.66 -35.99 20.55
C GLU A 209 -5.50 -35.44 21.39
N LYS A 210 -5.12 -34.17 21.16
CA LYS A 210 -3.92 -33.58 21.75
C LYS A 210 -4.14 -33.01 23.15
N TYR A 211 -5.26 -32.32 23.36
CA TYR A 211 -5.55 -31.58 24.60
C TYR A 211 -6.66 -32.23 25.43
N GLY A 212 -7.57 -32.98 24.78
CA GLY A 212 -8.69 -33.64 25.43
C GLY A 212 -9.94 -32.76 25.50
N ALA A 213 -11.07 -33.38 25.87
CA ALA A 213 -12.39 -32.73 25.84
C ALA A 213 -12.60 -31.66 26.93
N ASP A 214 -11.76 -31.67 27.97
CA ASP A 214 -11.88 -30.76 29.12
C ASP A 214 -11.13 -29.45 28.93
N VAL A 215 -10.22 -29.37 27.95
CA VAL A 215 -9.52 -28.14 27.59
C VAL A 215 -10.41 -27.31 26.67
N VAL A 216 -10.59 -26.04 26.99
CA VAL A 216 -11.29 -25.08 26.13
C VAL A 216 -10.32 -24.02 25.63
N TYR A 217 -10.72 -23.27 24.60
CA TYR A 217 -9.85 -22.32 23.94
C TYR A 217 -9.15 -21.34 24.89
N ASP A 218 -9.90 -20.77 25.84
CA ASP A 218 -9.38 -19.79 26.78
C ASP A 218 -8.33 -20.35 27.75
N ASP A 219 -8.24 -21.67 27.93
CA ASP A 219 -7.16 -22.27 28.73
C ASP A 219 -5.77 -22.00 28.11
N PHE A 220 -5.70 -21.75 26.79
CA PHE A 220 -4.45 -21.39 26.11
C PHE A 220 -3.91 -20.03 26.49
N ILE A 221 -4.72 -19.13 27.08
CA ILE A 221 -4.25 -17.79 27.50
C ILE A 221 -3.09 -17.93 28.49
N ALA A 222 -3.16 -18.90 29.41
CA ALA A 222 -2.08 -19.14 30.38
C ALA A 222 -0.74 -19.57 29.73
N ASN A 223 -0.77 -20.05 28.49
CA ASN A 223 0.40 -20.50 27.74
C ASN A 223 0.95 -19.44 26.77
N PHE A 224 0.23 -18.32 26.55
CA PHE A 224 0.69 -17.19 25.72
C PHE A 224 1.70 -16.31 26.48
N THR A 225 2.82 -16.92 26.88
CA THR A 225 3.78 -16.32 27.83
C THR A 225 4.74 -15.30 27.23
N VAL A 226 4.89 -15.27 25.90
CA VAL A 226 5.81 -14.38 25.15
C VAL A 226 7.25 -14.38 25.69
N SER A 227 7.66 -15.52 26.26
CA SER A 227 8.87 -15.64 27.10
C SER A 227 10.20 -15.38 26.39
N ASN A 228 10.22 -15.49 25.06
CA ASN A 228 11.39 -15.26 24.20
C ASN A 228 11.19 -14.04 23.29
N TRP A 229 10.19 -13.20 23.55
CA TRP A 229 9.86 -12.07 22.70
C TRP A 229 10.76 -10.85 22.97
N ASP A 230 11.49 -10.42 21.95
CA ASP A 230 12.17 -9.12 21.91
C ASP A 230 11.58 -8.25 20.78
N PRO A 231 10.86 -7.15 21.10
CA PRO A 231 10.32 -6.25 20.08
C PRO A 231 11.40 -5.60 19.21
N LYS A 232 12.65 -5.48 19.70
CA LYS A 232 13.77 -4.98 18.89
C LYS A 232 14.11 -5.94 17.74
N GLU A 233 14.15 -7.25 18.01
CA GLU A 233 14.45 -8.24 16.98
C GLU A 233 13.40 -8.23 15.86
N TRP A 234 12.13 -8.00 16.22
CA TRP A 234 11.05 -7.87 15.25
C TRP A 234 11.20 -6.64 14.36
N VAL A 235 11.41 -5.44 14.94
CA VAL A 235 11.54 -4.21 14.12
C VAL A 235 12.81 -4.22 13.29
N ASP A 236 13.90 -4.83 13.77
CA ASP A 236 15.11 -5.04 12.98
C ASP A 236 14.84 -5.98 11.81
N LEU A 237 14.12 -7.10 12.01
CA LEU A 237 13.75 -7.98 10.91
C LEU A 237 12.86 -7.28 9.88
N ILE A 238 11.89 -6.48 10.30
CA ILE A 238 11.00 -5.71 9.41
C ILE A 238 11.83 -4.74 8.55
N ASN A 239 12.77 -4.03 9.16
CA ASN A 239 13.70 -3.16 8.44
C ASN A 239 14.64 -3.97 7.51
N ASP A 240 15.15 -5.10 7.98
CA ASP A 240 16.00 -6.01 7.21
C ASP A 240 15.27 -6.67 6.04
N ALA A 241 13.94 -6.76 6.08
CA ALA A 241 13.11 -7.17 4.95
C ALA A 241 12.96 -6.05 3.91
N GLY A 242 13.30 -4.80 4.24
CA GLY A 242 13.12 -3.63 3.39
C GLY A 242 11.71 -3.04 3.44
N ALA A 243 10.87 -3.45 4.40
CA ALA A 243 9.53 -2.88 4.56
C ALA A 243 9.60 -1.44 5.10
N ARG A 244 8.59 -0.63 4.77
CA ARG A 244 8.46 0.77 5.22
C ARG A 244 7.37 0.96 6.28
N TYR A 245 6.58 -0.07 6.54
CA TYR A 245 5.54 -0.08 7.57
C TYR A 245 5.28 -1.49 8.08
N PHE A 246 4.59 -1.60 9.21
CA PHE A 246 4.10 -2.88 9.71
C PHE A 246 2.75 -2.73 10.41
N VAL A 247 1.99 -3.81 10.45
CA VAL A 247 0.62 -3.87 10.99
C VAL A 247 0.50 -5.14 11.84
N PRO A 248 0.59 -5.09 13.17
CA PRO A 248 0.31 -6.23 14.03
C PRO A 248 -1.19 -6.35 14.34
N THR A 249 -1.67 -7.58 14.52
CA THR A 249 -2.99 -7.85 15.09
C THR A 249 -3.07 -7.31 16.50
N THR A 250 -3.79 -6.21 16.71
CA THR A 250 -4.03 -5.66 18.05
C THR A 250 -5.16 -6.42 18.76
N LYS A 251 -6.14 -6.90 17.98
CA LYS A 251 -7.22 -7.79 18.40
C LYS A 251 -7.72 -8.55 17.18
N HIS A 252 -7.68 -9.88 17.23
CA HIS A 252 -8.26 -10.75 16.20
C HIS A 252 -9.69 -11.18 16.58
N HIS A 253 -10.32 -12.05 15.78
CA HIS A 253 -11.72 -12.48 15.93
C HIS A 253 -12.03 -13.16 17.28
N GLU A 254 -11.01 -13.69 17.95
CA GLU A 254 -11.10 -14.25 19.30
C GLU A 254 -11.35 -13.19 20.40
N GLY A 255 -11.20 -11.91 20.05
CA GLY A 255 -11.41 -10.75 20.92
C GLY A 255 -10.40 -10.57 22.05
N PHE A 256 -9.27 -11.30 22.02
CA PHE A 256 -8.15 -11.05 22.93
C PHE A 256 -7.30 -9.89 22.41
N ALA A 257 -7.24 -8.81 23.18
CA ALA A 257 -6.49 -7.61 22.81
C ALA A 257 -5.04 -7.65 23.31
N LEU A 258 -4.10 -7.16 22.51
CA LEU A 258 -2.67 -7.11 22.83
C LEU A 258 -2.20 -5.74 23.38
N PHE A 259 -3.16 -4.88 23.71
CA PHE A 259 -2.97 -3.50 24.14
C PHE A 259 -3.85 -3.18 25.36
N ASP A 260 -3.52 -2.11 26.08
CA ASP A 260 -4.21 -1.76 27.33
C ASP A 260 -5.53 -1.05 27.07
N MET A 261 -6.49 -1.26 27.97
CA MET A 261 -7.77 -0.56 27.96
C MET A 261 -8.40 -0.52 29.36
N PRO A 262 -9.29 0.45 29.63
CA PRO A 262 -10.02 0.50 30.88
C PRO A 262 -10.85 -0.76 31.16
N SER A 263 -10.93 -1.13 32.43
CA SER A 263 -11.70 -2.30 32.93
C SER A 263 -13.20 -2.27 32.61
N ASN A 264 -13.77 -1.09 32.33
CA ASN A 264 -15.17 -0.98 31.91
C ASN A 264 -15.37 -1.24 30.42
N VAL A 265 -14.29 -1.37 29.64
CA VAL A 265 -14.32 -1.73 28.22
C VAL A 265 -14.16 -3.25 28.07
N SER A 266 -13.06 -3.81 28.59
CA SER A 266 -12.81 -5.26 28.61
C SER A 266 -11.65 -5.61 29.54
N GLU A 267 -11.70 -6.78 30.16
CA GLU A 267 -10.60 -7.39 30.92
C GLU A 267 -9.89 -8.49 30.10
N ARG A 268 -10.29 -8.69 28.83
CA ARG A 268 -9.72 -9.67 27.90
C ARG A 268 -8.56 -9.09 27.09
N ASN A 269 -7.44 -8.87 27.76
CA ASN A 269 -6.23 -8.35 27.13
C ASN A 269 -4.94 -8.87 27.76
N SER A 270 -3.82 -8.66 27.06
CA SER A 270 -2.48 -9.10 27.43
C SER A 270 -1.89 -8.41 28.67
N ILE A 271 -2.53 -7.36 29.20
CA ILE A 271 -2.10 -6.65 30.41
C ILE A 271 -2.77 -7.25 31.65
N LYS A 272 -4.09 -7.48 31.56
CA LYS A 272 -4.92 -8.01 32.66
C LYS A 272 -4.77 -9.51 32.82
N GLN A 273 -4.42 -10.19 31.73
CA GLN A 273 -4.17 -11.63 31.68
C GLN A 273 -2.71 -11.88 31.29
N VAL A 274 -2.27 -13.14 31.29
CA VAL A 274 -0.94 -13.51 30.78
C VAL A 274 -0.80 -12.95 29.35
N PRO A 275 0.32 -12.29 29.00
CA PRO A 275 1.60 -12.19 29.73
C PRO A 275 1.79 -11.01 30.71
N HIS A 276 0.75 -10.22 31.00
CA HIS A 276 0.83 -8.98 31.78
C HIS A 276 1.72 -7.89 31.17
N ARG A 277 1.65 -7.74 29.85
CA ARG A 277 2.43 -6.79 29.04
C ARG A 277 1.57 -6.09 28.01
N ASP A 278 1.91 -4.84 27.70
CA ASP A 278 1.32 -4.09 26.60
C ASP A 278 2.18 -4.30 25.34
N LEU A 279 1.84 -5.34 24.58
CA LEU A 279 2.67 -5.84 23.50
C LEU A 279 2.69 -4.86 22.31
N ILE A 280 1.56 -4.20 22.03
CA ILE A 280 1.51 -3.20 20.95
C ILE A 280 2.36 -1.98 21.31
N LYS A 281 2.26 -1.49 22.56
CA LYS A 281 3.06 -0.34 23.00
C LYS A 281 4.54 -0.64 22.98
N GLU A 282 4.95 -1.80 23.51
CA GLU A 282 6.35 -2.20 23.53
C GLU A 282 6.95 -2.33 22.12
N LEU A 283 6.18 -2.88 21.16
CA LEU A 283 6.60 -2.98 19.76
C LEU A 283 6.73 -1.61 19.09
N PHE A 284 5.76 -0.72 19.31
CA PHE A 284 5.78 0.62 18.73
C PHE A 284 6.86 1.51 19.33
N ASP A 285 7.11 1.40 20.64
CA ASP A 285 8.21 2.10 21.32
C ASP A 285 9.57 1.60 20.80
N ALA A 286 9.71 0.29 20.53
CA ALA A 286 10.89 -0.26 19.87
C ALA A 286 11.08 0.27 18.45
N ALA A 287 10.01 0.32 17.65
CA ALA A 287 10.05 0.90 16.30
C ALA A 287 10.48 2.38 16.34
N LYS A 288 9.85 3.20 17.19
CA LYS A 288 10.21 4.62 17.38
C LYS A 288 11.68 4.79 17.80
N LYS A 289 12.22 3.87 18.61
CA LYS A 289 13.58 3.95 19.13
C LYS A 289 14.65 3.47 18.14
N TYR A 290 14.43 2.33 17.49
CA TYR A 290 15.45 1.65 16.71
C TYR A 290 15.27 1.80 15.20
N GLN A 291 14.03 1.97 14.74
CA GLN A 291 13.68 2.07 13.31
C GLN A 291 12.61 3.17 13.08
N PRO A 292 12.89 4.45 13.44
CA PRO A 292 11.90 5.52 13.46
C PRO A 292 11.26 5.83 12.10
N GLN A 293 11.90 5.40 11.00
CA GLN A 293 11.40 5.48 9.63
C GLN A 293 10.23 4.55 9.33
N LEU A 294 10.00 3.51 10.15
CA LEU A 294 8.88 2.60 9.97
C LEU A 294 7.57 3.27 10.42
N HIS A 295 6.61 3.30 9.52
CA HIS A 295 5.22 3.63 9.86
C HIS A 295 4.58 2.47 10.64
N ARG A 296 3.71 2.82 11.58
CA ARG A 296 3.13 1.88 12.54
C ARG A 296 1.63 1.78 12.31
N GLY A 297 1.16 0.67 11.78
CA GLY A 297 -0.26 0.37 11.63
C GLY A 297 -0.78 -0.53 12.74
N THR A 298 -2.10 -0.59 12.90
CA THR A 298 -2.80 -1.50 13.81
C THR A 298 -3.87 -2.26 13.04
N TYR A 299 -3.87 -3.58 13.14
CA TYR A 299 -5.00 -4.38 12.70
C TYR A 299 -6.05 -4.49 13.79
N PHE A 300 -7.31 -4.39 13.44
CA PHE A 300 -8.43 -4.49 14.36
C PHE A 300 -9.61 -5.28 13.77
N SER A 301 -9.93 -6.41 14.38
CA SER A 301 -11.14 -7.14 14.03
C SER A 301 -12.38 -6.46 14.60
N LEU A 302 -13.31 -6.08 13.72
CA LEU A 302 -14.56 -5.44 14.10
C LEU A 302 -15.53 -6.39 14.83
N PRO A 303 -15.78 -7.61 14.33
CA PRO A 303 -16.60 -8.59 15.05
C PRO A 303 -15.78 -9.51 15.96
N GLU A 304 -16.46 -10.15 16.91
CA GLU A 304 -15.89 -11.20 17.75
C GLU A 304 -16.75 -12.47 17.64
N TRP A 305 -16.12 -13.65 17.60
CA TRP A 305 -16.86 -14.91 17.43
C TRP A 305 -17.85 -15.16 18.57
N PHE A 306 -17.38 -15.08 19.81
CA PHE A 306 -18.09 -15.58 20.98
C PHE A 306 -18.35 -14.52 22.06
N ASN A 307 -18.14 -13.23 21.76
CA ASN A 307 -18.43 -12.17 22.72
C ASN A 307 -19.95 -12.02 22.90
N PRO A 308 -20.49 -12.22 24.13
CA PRO A 308 -21.93 -12.10 24.37
C PRO A 308 -22.53 -10.75 23.99
N ALA A 309 -21.80 -9.65 24.16
CA ALA A 309 -22.26 -8.30 23.84
C ALA A 309 -22.42 -8.07 22.32
N TYR A 310 -21.70 -8.83 21.49
CA TYR A 310 -21.82 -8.75 20.02
C TYR A 310 -23.03 -9.51 19.46
N SER A 311 -23.71 -10.32 20.27
CA SER A 311 -24.80 -11.20 19.81
C SER A 311 -25.95 -10.51 19.07
N LYS A 312 -26.23 -9.23 19.38
CA LYS A 312 -27.24 -8.43 18.66
C LYS A 312 -26.84 -8.06 17.23
N TYR A 313 -25.56 -8.19 16.88
CA TYR A 313 -24.98 -7.96 15.57
C TYR A 313 -24.52 -9.26 14.89
N ALA A 314 -24.94 -10.42 15.43
CA ALA A 314 -24.49 -11.72 14.97
C ALA A 314 -24.71 -11.90 13.46
N ASN A 315 -23.68 -12.41 12.80
CA ASN A 315 -23.68 -12.66 11.36
C ASN A 315 -22.76 -13.84 11.05
N GLY A 316 -23.32 -14.90 10.46
CA GLY A 316 -22.58 -16.14 10.21
C GLY A 316 -22.03 -16.73 11.51
N GLN A 317 -20.71 -16.94 11.56
CA GLN A 317 -19.99 -17.47 12.72
C GLN A 317 -19.63 -16.42 13.79
N PHE A 318 -19.92 -15.13 13.54
CA PHE A 318 -19.65 -14.06 14.51
C PHE A 318 -20.85 -13.78 15.41
N GLY A 319 -20.59 -13.51 16.69
CA GLY A 319 -21.63 -13.19 17.68
C GLY A 319 -22.50 -14.38 18.11
N VAL A 320 -22.00 -15.63 18.01
CA VAL A 320 -22.81 -16.85 18.27
C VAL A 320 -23.10 -17.12 19.76
N GLY A 321 -22.94 -16.11 20.61
CA GLY A 321 -23.26 -16.15 22.04
C GLY A 321 -22.11 -16.67 22.90
N PRO A 322 -22.30 -16.80 24.23
CA PRO A 322 -21.20 -17.21 25.10
C PRO A 322 -20.65 -18.55 24.62
N PRO A 323 -19.32 -18.72 24.63
CA PRO A 323 -18.68 -19.88 24.02
C PRO A 323 -19.17 -21.17 24.67
N ARG A 324 -19.17 -22.26 23.90
CA ARG A 324 -19.53 -23.60 24.39
C ARG A 324 -18.37 -24.55 24.18
N ASN A 325 -18.17 -25.43 25.14
CA ASN A 325 -17.29 -26.58 24.96
C ASN A 325 -17.93 -27.51 23.91
N PRO A 326 -17.27 -27.76 22.77
CA PRO A 326 -17.89 -28.48 21.65
C PRO A 326 -18.07 -29.98 21.91
N TYR A 327 -17.41 -30.53 22.93
CA TYR A 327 -17.45 -31.95 23.29
C TYR A 327 -18.53 -32.28 24.33
N THR A 328 -18.85 -31.32 25.20
CA THR A 328 -19.82 -31.49 26.30
C THR A 328 -21.08 -30.63 26.13
N ASN A 329 -21.07 -29.71 25.16
CA ASN A 329 -22.10 -28.72 24.89
C ASN A 329 -22.42 -27.77 26.08
N LYS A 330 -21.54 -27.73 27.08
CA LYS A 330 -21.66 -26.81 28.23
C LYS A 330 -21.17 -25.42 27.83
N THR A 331 -21.90 -24.39 28.23
CA THR A 331 -21.42 -23.01 28.15
C THR A 331 -20.18 -22.84 29.02
N VAL A 332 -19.16 -22.18 28.47
CA VAL A 332 -17.91 -21.85 29.15
C VAL A 332 -17.72 -20.34 29.21
N PRO A 333 -16.91 -19.82 30.16
CA PRO A 333 -16.67 -18.40 30.27
C PRO A 333 -16.00 -17.84 29.02
N TYR A 334 -16.38 -16.63 28.61
CA TYR A 334 -15.56 -15.77 27.77
C TYR A 334 -14.63 -15.00 28.73
N THR A 335 -13.41 -15.48 28.90
CA THR A 335 -12.49 -15.03 29.96
C THR A 335 -12.14 -13.55 29.78
N GLY A 336 -12.35 -12.76 30.83
CA GLY A 336 -12.19 -11.30 30.78
C GLY A 336 -13.39 -10.54 30.21
N PHE A 337 -14.54 -11.20 30.00
CA PHE A 337 -15.78 -10.53 29.63
C PHE A 337 -16.19 -9.49 30.67
N VAL A 338 -16.62 -8.33 30.19
CA VAL A 338 -17.23 -7.26 30.97
C VAL A 338 -18.64 -7.04 30.42
N GLU A 339 -19.63 -7.01 31.30
CA GLU A 339 -21.00 -6.71 30.92
C GLU A 339 -21.11 -5.23 30.51
N VAL A 340 -21.59 -5.00 29.29
CA VAL A 340 -21.76 -3.67 28.67
C VAL A 340 -23.14 -3.58 28.02
N ASP A 341 -23.61 -2.37 27.75
CA ASP A 341 -24.93 -2.15 27.15
C ASP A 341 -24.90 -2.40 25.63
N ASP A 342 -23.82 -1.99 24.96
CA ASP A 342 -23.69 -2.05 23.52
C ASP A 342 -22.23 -2.29 23.10
N PHE A 343 -21.99 -3.39 22.38
CA PHE A 343 -20.65 -3.74 21.92
C PHE A 343 -20.00 -2.65 21.06
N LEU A 344 -20.76 -1.96 20.19
CA LEU A 344 -20.17 -0.94 19.32
C LEU A 344 -19.77 0.30 20.13
N THR A 345 -20.63 0.79 21.01
CA THR A 345 -20.33 2.02 21.79
C THR A 345 -19.40 1.79 22.97
N ASP A 346 -19.45 0.62 23.60
CA ASP A 346 -18.79 0.37 24.89
C ASP A 346 -17.52 -0.47 24.74
N ILE A 347 -17.34 -1.17 23.61
CA ILE A 347 -16.16 -2.00 23.32
C ILE A 347 -15.44 -1.57 22.04
N GLN A 348 -16.09 -1.68 20.88
CA GLN A 348 -15.47 -1.49 19.58
C GLN A 348 -14.91 -0.07 19.41
N LEU A 349 -15.75 0.95 19.56
CA LEU A 349 -15.37 2.35 19.38
C LEU A 349 -14.31 2.81 20.41
N PRO A 350 -14.44 2.52 21.73
CA PRO A 350 -13.40 2.84 22.70
C PRO A 350 -12.05 2.20 22.38
N GLN A 351 -12.03 0.91 21.99
CA GLN A 351 -10.81 0.21 21.59
C GLN A 351 -10.14 0.85 20.37
N MET A 352 -10.91 1.15 19.32
CA MET A 352 -10.38 1.83 18.13
C MET A 352 -9.83 3.22 18.46
N ASN A 353 -10.54 3.99 19.31
CA ASN A 353 -10.09 5.30 19.77
C ASN A 353 -8.78 5.23 20.56
N ILE A 354 -8.64 4.27 21.47
CA ILE A 354 -7.38 4.06 22.23
C ILE A 354 -6.22 3.84 21.26
N LEU A 355 -6.37 2.93 20.29
CA LEU A 355 -5.33 2.67 19.28
C LEU A 355 -5.00 3.92 18.45
N ALA A 356 -6.01 4.72 18.08
CA ALA A 356 -5.80 5.94 17.30
C ALA A 356 -5.05 7.03 18.07
N TYR A 357 -5.41 7.26 19.34
CA TYR A 357 -4.93 8.42 20.11
C TYR A 357 -3.73 8.12 21.01
N ASP A 358 -3.65 6.92 21.58
CA ASP A 358 -2.65 6.60 22.59
C ASP A 358 -1.42 5.86 22.01
N TYR A 359 -1.57 5.26 20.81
CA TYR A 359 -0.54 4.42 20.18
C TYR A 359 0.14 5.06 18.96
N ASP A 360 -0.17 6.32 18.60
CA ASP A 360 0.37 6.95 17.39
C ASP A 360 0.21 6.09 16.12
N THR A 361 -0.95 5.48 15.96
CA THR A 361 -1.28 4.66 14.79
C THR A 361 -1.27 5.51 13.51
N ASP A 362 -0.59 5.03 12.48
CA ASP A 362 -0.52 5.61 11.13
C ASP A 362 -1.49 4.91 10.16
N ILE A 363 -1.84 3.65 10.42
CA ILE A 363 -2.77 2.83 9.60
C ILE A 363 -3.78 2.12 10.51
N MET A 364 -5.08 2.29 10.28
CA MET A 364 -6.11 1.44 10.89
C MET A 364 -6.56 0.39 9.88
N TRP A 365 -6.13 -0.85 10.07
CA TRP A 365 -6.45 -1.98 9.20
C TRP A 365 -7.61 -2.78 9.82
N CYS A 366 -8.84 -2.45 9.43
CA CYS A 366 -10.03 -3.16 9.93
C CYS A 366 -10.20 -4.51 9.23
N ASP A 367 -10.98 -5.42 9.80
CA ASP A 367 -11.26 -6.69 9.13
C ASP A 367 -12.69 -7.21 9.32
N ILE A 368 -13.09 -8.07 8.38
CA ILE A 368 -14.41 -8.70 8.19
C ILE A 368 -15.53 -7.72 7.82
N GLY A 369 -15.58 -6.55 8.46
CA GLY A 369 -16.67 -5.60 8.33
C GLY A 369 -17.80 -5.86 9.33
N GLY A 370 -19.04 -5.69 8.88
CA GLY A 370 -20.23 -5.75 9.74
C GLY A 370 -20.67 -4.37 10.27
N PRO A 371 -21.61 -4.32 11.24
CA PRO A 371 -21.99 -3.07 11.89
C PRO A 371 -20.81 -2.43 12.62
N SER A 372 -20.63 -1.11 12.44
CA SER A 372 -19.56 -0.36 13.09
C SER A 372 -19.98 1.07 13.45
N LEU A 373 -19.12 1.75 14.20
CA LEU A 373 -19.14 3.21 14.42
C LEU A 373 -17.90 3.86 13.78
N SER A 374 -17.46 3.29 12.67
CA SER A 374 -16.22 3.68 12.01
C SER A 374 -16.28 5.08 11.40
N ASP A 375 -17.45 5.65 11.14
CA ASP A 375 -17.59 7.05 10.70
C ASP A 375 -17.28 8.03 11.83
N ASP A 376 -17.77 7.79 13.04
CA ASP A 376 -17.46 8.59 14.23
C ASP A 376 -15.97 8.49 14.58
N PHE A 377 -15.45 7.26 14.61
CA PHE A 377 -14.03 6.98 14.76
C PHE A 377 -13.18 7.73 13.71
N ALA A 378 -13.43 7.49 12.42
CA ALA A 378 -12.59 8.02 11.35
C ALA A 378 -12.69 9.54 11.29
N ALA A 379 -13.88 10.12 11.43
CA ALA A 379 -14.03 11.58 11.43
C ALA A 379 -13.19 12.23 12.53
N SER A 380 -13.25 11.68 13.75
CA SER A 380 -12.50 12.19 14.89
C SER A 380 -10.99 11.99 14.72
N TRP A 381 -10.56 10.79 14.32
CA TRP A 381 -9.15 10.45 14.15
C TRP A 381 -8.48 11.23 13.01
N LEU A 382 -9.11 11.30 11.83
CA LEU A 382 -8.58 12.04 10.67
C LEU A 382 -8.40 13.53 10.98
N ASN A 383 -9.40 14.15 11.62
CA ASN A 383 -9.31 15.54 12.05
C ASN A 383 -8.21 15.76 13.10
N HIS A 384 -8.08 14.85 14.07
CA HIS A 384 -7.06 14.91 15.10
C HIS A 384 -5.65 14.75 14.51
N ALA A 385 -5.44 13.76 13.65
CA ALA A 385 -4.18 13.55 12.95
C ALA A 385 -3.76 14.78 12.14
N LEU A 386 -4.70 15.40 11.41
CA LEU A 386 -4.44 16.64 10.68
C LEU A 386 -4.02 17.79 11.60
N GLN A 387 -4.59 17.91 12.80
CA GLN A 387 -4.17 18.93 13.79
C GLN A 387 -2.74 18.68 14.29
N GLN A 388 -2.35 17.41 14.44
CA GLN A 388 -1.00 17.00 14.81
C GLN A 388 -0.02 16.97 13.63
N ASN A 389 -0.44 17.40 12.45
CA ASN A 389 0.38 17.37 11.24
C ASN A 389 0.83 15.94 10.86
N ARG A 390 -0.01 14.96 11.18
CA ARG A 390 0.17 13.55 10.82
C ARG A 390 -0.76 13.19 9.67
N GLN A 391 -0.29 12.26 8.83
CA GLN A 391 -1.05 11.69 7.75
C GLN A 391 -1.31 10.22 8.08
N VAL A 392 -2.58 9.83 8.13
CA VAL A 392 -3.00 8.49 8.50
C VAL A 392 -3.89 7.90 7.41
N THR A 393 -4.14 6.59 7.44
CA THR A 393 -4.96 5.90 6.43
C THR A 393 -5.72 4.72 7.05
N PHE A 394 -6.79 4.27 6.39
CA PHE A 394 -7.55 3.08 6.79
C PHE A 394 -8.07 2.30 5.58
N ASN A 395 -8.26 0.99 5.73
CA ASN A 395 -8.65 0.12 4.63
C ASN A 395 -10.19 0.07 4.40
N ASP A 396 -10.59 -0.64 3.35
CA ASP A 396 -11.98 -0.82 2.90
C ASP A 396 -12.81 -1.84 3.71
N ARG A 397 -12.28 -2.33 4.84
CA ARG A 397 -12.93 -3.35 5.66
C ARG A 397 -13.46 -2.81 6.99
N CYS A 398 -13.58 -1.49 7.14
CA CYS A 398 -14.05 -0.84 8.37
C CYS A 398 -15.57 -0.89 8.59
N GLY A 399 -16.27 -1.83 7.95
CA GLY A 399 -17.66 -2.15 8.21
C GLY A 399 -18.64 -1.16 7.59
N SER A 400 -19.80 -1.03 8.22
CA SER A 400 -20.90 -0.21 7.73
C SER A 400 -21.64 0.47 8.87
N VAL A 401 -22.07 1.70 8.63
CA VAL A 401 -22.83 2.51 9.59
C VAL A 401 -24.22 2.70 9.03
N ASN A 402 -25.24 2.21 9.75
CA ASN A 402 -26.64 2.22 9.31
C ASN A 402 -26.83 1.61 7.90
N GLY A 403 -26.06 0.57 7.56
CA GLY A 403 -26.12 -0.13 6.27
C GLY A 403 -25.37 0.56 5.13
N VAL A 404 -24.67 1.67 5.38
CA VAL A 404 -23.81 2.34 4.40
C VAL A 404 -22.35 1.95 4.66
N ALA A 405 -21.67 1.44 3.64
CA ALA A 405 -20.29 0.97 3.75
C ALA A 405 -19.30 2.11 4.03
N ILE A 406 -18.31 1.80 4.85
CA ILE A 406 -17.09 2.59 5.00
C ILE A 406 -16.08 2.03 4.00
N ASN A 407 -15.85 2.76 2.93
CA ASN A 407 -15.10 2.30 1.76
C ASN A 407 -13.58 2.34 1.96
N GLY A 408 -13.10 3.03 2.99
CA GLY A 408 -11.67 3.18 3.22
C GLY A 408 -10.94 4.00 2.16
N ASP A 409 -9.64 4.12 2.37
CA ASP A 409 -8.72 4.84 1.49
C ASP A 409 -8.13 3.95 0.39
N TYR A 410 -8.18 2.63 0.55
CA TYR A 410 -7.60 1.64 -0.35
C TYR A 410 -8.28 0.27 -0.19
N ALA A 411 -8.34 -0.48 -1.30
CA ALA A 411 -8.91 -1.83 -1.33
C ALA A 411 -7.93 -2.91 -0.86
N THR A 412 -8.42 -4.05 -0.36
CA THR A 412 -7.58 -5.11 0.24
C THR A 412 -7.77 -6.51 -0.33
N PRO A 413 -7.29 -6.81 -1.56
CA PRO A 413 -7.36 -8.15 -2.13
C PRO A 413 -6.47 -9.15 -1.35
N GLU A 414 -7.08 -10.19 -0.80
CA GLU A 414 -6.42 -11.20 0.03
C GLU A 414 -6.14 -12.48 -0.76
N TYR A 415 -4.92 -13.01 -0.67
CA TYR A 415 -4.44 -14.19 -1.43
C TYR A 415 -4.74 -14.17 -2.94
N ALA A 416 -5.02 -13.00 -3.52
CA ALA A 416 -5.45 -12.87 -4.90
C ALA A 416 -4.38 -13.41 -5.85
N SER A 417 -4.70 -14.49 -6.57
CA SER A 417 -3.79 -15.15 -7.51
C SER A 417 -3.47 -14.29 -8.73
N THR A 418 -4.37 -13.36 -9.06
CA THR A 418 -4.14 -12.31 -10.05
C THR A 418 -4.78 -11.01 -9.58
N THR A 419 -4.03 -9.92 -9.66
CA THR A 419 -4.52 -8.55 -9.50
C THR A 419 -4.45 -7.84 -10.84
N SER A 420 -5.41 -6.95 -11.11
CA SER A 420 -5.42 -6.10 -12.30
C SER A 420 -4.87 -4.72 -11.97
N LEU A 421 -4.30 -4.05 -12.98
CA LEU A 421 -3.96 -2.63 -12.85
C LEU A 421 -5.22 -1.84 -12.49
N SER A 422 -5.13 -1.05 -11.42
CA SER A 422 -6.22 -0.18 -10.95
C SER A 422 -5.72 1.24 -10.75
N PRO A 423 -6.42 2.26 -11.28
CA PRO A 423 -6.14 3.66 -10.93
C PRO A 423 -6.41 3.97 -9.46
N GLN A 424 -7.34 3.24 -8.82
CA GLN A 424 -7.55 3.31 -7.38
C GLN A 424 -6.47 2.49 -6.66
N HIS A 425 -5.82 3.08 -5.66
CA HIS A 425 -4.78 2.41 -4.89
C HIS A 425 -5.36 1.26 -4.06
N TRP A 426 -4.55 0.22 -3.83
CA TRP A 426 -4.94 -1.00 -3.13
C TRP A 426 -3.73 -1.64 -2.46
N GLU A 427 -3.96 -2.57 -1.54
CA GLU A 427 -2.92 -3.30 -0.81
C GLU A 427 -3.27 -4.79 -0.78
N ALA A 428 -2.48 -5.63 -1.44
CA ALA A 428 -2.66 -7.07 -1.28
C ALA A 428 -2.06 -7.56 0.04
N CYS A 429 -2.79 -8.45 0.71
CA CYS A 429 -2.31 -9.16 1.88
C CYS A 429 -2.27 -10.67 1.65
N ARG A 430 -1.28 -11.33 2.26
CA ARG A 430 -1.12 -12.80 2.29
C ARG A 430 -0.07 -13.23 3.31
N GLY A 431 -0.16 -14.46 3.78
CA GLY A 431 0.89 -15.17 4.51
C GLY A 431 2.18 -15.38 3.73
N MET A 432 3.30 -15.42 4.46
CA MET A 432 4.48 -16.19 4.06
C MET A 432 4.17 -17.70 4.07
N ASP A 433 3.34 -18.14 5.00
CA ASP A 433 2.71 -19.45 4.95
C ASP A 433 1.78 -19.52 3.72
N PRO A 434 1.67 -20.69 3.05
CA PRO A 434 0.85 -20.81 1.84
C PRO A 434 -0.62 -20.47 2.05
N PHE A 435 -1.16 -20.69 3.25
CA PHE A 435 -2.58 -20.52 3.53
C PHE A 435 -2.87 -19.75 4.81
N SER A 436 -2.02 -19.79 5.82
CA SER A 436 -2.28 -19.19 7.13
C SER A 436 -1.67 -17.80 7.29
N PHE A 437 -2.23 -16.98 8.17
CA PHE A 437 -1.54 -15.80 8.71
C PHE A 437 -0.88 -16.16 10.05
N GLY A 438 -1.65 -16.75 10.97
CA GLY A 438 -1.11 -17.25 12.24
C GLY A 438 -0.06 -18.34 12.04
N TYR A 439 0.85 -18.51 13.00
CA TYR A 439 1.84 -19.58 12.95
C TYR A 439 1.15 -20.96 12.90
N ASN A 440 1.45 -21.73 11.86
CA ASN A 440 1.02 -23.13 11.71
C ASN A 440 2.23 -24.05 11.87
N TYR A 441 2.32 -24.81 12.96
CA TYR A 441 3.48 -25.68 13.22
C TYR A 441 3.55 -26.88 12.25
N MET A 442 2.46 -27.18 11.54
CA MET A 442 2.39 -28.27 10.56
C MET A 442 3.02 -27.88 9.22
N THR A 443 3.18 -26.59 8.92
CA THR A 443 3.71 -26.10 7.65
C THR A 443 5.19 -26.46 7.52
N PRO A 444 5.58 -27.24 6.50
CA PRO A 444 6.98 -27.52 6.22
C PRO A 444 7.75 -26.25 5.86
N ASP A 445 9.00 -26.13 6.30
CA ASP A 445 9.88 -25.01 5.95
C ASP A 445 9.97 -24.79 4.42
N SER A 446 9.90 -25.85 3.61
CA SER A 446 9.96 -25.79 2.14
C SER A 446 8.78 -25.04 1.51
N ASP A 447 7.68 -24.90 2.22
CA ASP A 447 6.41 -24.42 1.67
C ASP A 447 6.24 -22.90 1.92
N TYR A 448 6.98 -22.33 2.88
CA TYR A 448 7.04 -20.89 3.08
C TYR A 448 7.57 -20.15 1.85
N LEU A 449 7.01 -18.97 1.57
CA LEU A 449 7.49 -18.10 0.50
C LEU A 449 9.00 -17.84 0.62
N ASN A 450 9.72 -18.12 -0.46
CA ASN A 450 11.13 -17.82 -0.59
C ASN A 450 11.38 -16.40 -1.13
N ALA A 451 12.63 -15.95 -1.08
CA ALA A 451 13.00 -14.61 -1.52
C ALA A 451 12.58 -14.28 -2.96
N SER A 452 12.69 -15.25 -3.89
CA SER A 452 12.27 -15.08 -5.28
C SER A 452 10.78 -14.78 -5.38
N SER A 453 9.95 -15.55 -4.66
CA SER A 453 8.51 -15.35 -4.64
C SER A 453 8.12 -14.03 -4.00
N ILE A 454 8.78 -13.61 -2.92
CA ILE A 454 8.55 -12.31 -2.27
C ILE A 454 8.84 -11.17 -3.25
N VAL A 455 10.03 -11.18 -3.86
CA VAL A 455 10.48 -10.13 -4.79
C VAL A 455 9.57 -10.04 -6.01
N THR A 456 9.31 -11.17 -6.68
CA THR A 456 8.48 -11.19 -7.89
C THR A 456 7.03 -10.79 -7.61
N THR A 457 6.48 -11.18 -6.45
CA THR A 457 5.15 -10.76 -6.00
C THR A 457 5.10 -9.25 -5.74
N LEU A 458 6.10 -8.70 -5.04
CA LEU A 458 6.20 -7.25 -4.80
C LEU A 458 6.26 -6.47 -6.12
N VAL A 459 7.15 -6.85 -7.04
CA VAL A 459 7.33 -6.17 -8.33
C VAL A 459 6.06 -6.23 -9.19
N ASP A 460 5.36 -7.38 -9.19
CA ASP A 460 4.07 -7.50 -9.87
C ASP A 460 3.02 -6.54 -9.29
N ILE A 461 2.90 -6.49 -7.96
CA ILE A 461 1.92 -5.65 -7.26
C ILE A 461 2.17 -4.15 -7.49
N ILE A 462 3.41 -3.67 -7.34
CA ILE A 462 3.70 -2.22 -7.45
C ILE A 462 3.49 -1.69 -8.88
N SER A 463 3.73 -2.54 -9.89
CA SER A 463 3.48 -2.20 -11.30
C SER A 463 2.00 -1.99 -11.62
N LYS A 464 1.10 -2.50 -10.74
CA LYS A 464 -0.36 -2.43 -10.85
C LYS A 464 -0.98 -1.44 -9.86
N ASN A 465 -0.16 -0.52 -9.34
CA ASN A 465 -0.55 0.53 -8.38
C ASN A 465 -0.92 0.01 -6.99
N GLY A 466 -0.41 -1.16 -6.59
CA GLY A 466 -0.67 -1.74 -5.27
C GLY A 466 0.51 -1.64 -4.29
N ASN A 467 0.22 -1.88 -3.02
CA ASN A 467 1.19 -2.25 -1.98
C ASN A 467 1.10 -3.74 -1.65
N LEU A 468 2.19 -4.35 -1.17
CA LEU A 468 2.21 -5.69 -0.61
C LEU A 468 2.35 -5.60 0.92
N LEU A 469 1.35 -6.13 1.64
CA LEU A 469 1.41 -6.37 3.07
C LEU A 469 1.62 -7.87 3.32
N LEU A 470 2.88 -8.27 3.49
CA LEU A 470 3.26 -9.68 3.64
C LEU A 470 3.24 -10.07 5.12
N ASP A 471 2.50 -11.13 5.44
CA ASP A 471 2.32 -11.56 6.83
C ASP A 471 3.39 -12.55 7.31
N ILE A 472 3.80 -12.36 8.57
CA ILE A 472 4.47 -13.36 9.38
C ILE A 472 3.57 -13.81 10.53
N GLY A 473 3.61 -15.11 10.82
CA GLY A 473 2.99 -15.70 12.01
C GLY A 473 4.04 -16.08 13.06
N PRO A 474 4.22 -15.30 14.15
CA PRO A 474 5.12 -15.66 15.25
C PRO A 474 4.55 -16.75 16.15
N LYS A 475 5.43 -17.48 16.84
CA LYS A 475 5.07 -18.48 17.86
C LYS A 475 4.56 -17.80 19.14
N ALA A 476 3.83 -18.53 19.99
CA ALA A 476 3.34 -18.00 21.28
C ALA A 476 4.43 -17.50 22.24
N ASP A 477 5.68 -17.95 22.09
CA ASP A 477 6.81 -17.45 22.88
C ASP A 477 7.41 -16.14 22.33
N GLY A 478 6.92 -15.68 21.16
CA GLY A 478 7.36 -14.46 20.46
C GLY A 478 8.47 -14.67 19.43
N THR A 479 8.97 -15.89 19.27
CA THR A 479 9.97 -16.17 18.24
C THR A 479 9.34 -16.29 16.85
N ILE A 480 10.04 -15.79 15.84
CA ILE A 480 9.67 -15.94 14.42
C ILE A 480 10.42 -17.13 13.84
N ALA A 481 9.75 -17.99 13.08
CA ALA A 481 10.39 -19.18 12.49
C ALA A 481 11.61 -18.80 11.63
N SER A 482 12.70 -19.55 11.75
CA SER A 482 13.99 -19.22 11.09
C SER A 482 13.88 -19.13 9.57
N ILE A 483 13.00 -19.94 8.97
CA ILE A 483 12.76 -19.92 7.52
C ILE A 483 12.13 -18.60 7.05
N MET A 484 11.15 -18.08 7.79
CA MET A 484 10.56 -16.76 7.51
C MET A 484 11.63 -15.67 7.58
N GLN A 485 12.42 -15.68 8.66
CA GLN A 485 13.49 -14.70 8.85
C GLN A 485 14.55 -14.76 7.72
N THR A 486 14.96 -15.95 7.32
CA THR A 486 15.97 -16.17 6.28
C THR A 486 15.48 -15.63 4.94
N ASN A 487 14.26 -15.98 4.55
CA ASN A 487 13.68 -15.58 3.28
C ASN A 487 13.38 -14.08 3.22
N LEU A 488 12.93 -13.48 4.34
CA LEU A 488 12.72 -12.03 4.44
C LEU A 488 14.02 -11.25 4.30
N ARG A 489 15.09 -11.66 4.99
CA ARG A 489 16.40 -10.98 4.89
C ARG A 489 16.98 -11.09 3.48
N ALA A 490 16.90 -12.27 2.87
CA ALA A 490 17.36 -12.47 1.48
C ALA A 490 16.56 -11.64 0.47
N ALA A 491 15.23 -11.54 0.62
CA ALA A 491 14.42 -10.64 -0.19
C ALA A 491 14.78 -9.16 0.06
N GLY A 492 14.99 -8.79 1.32
CA GLY A 492 15.31 -7.43 1.73
C GLY A 492 16.66 -6.93 1.21
N GLU A 493 17.66 -7.80 1.06
CA GLU A 493 18.91 -7.48 0.37
C GLU A 493 18.65 -7.01 -1.07
N TRP A 494 17.81 -7.75 -1.81
CA TRP A 494 17.41 -7.36 -3.16
C TRP A 494 16.59 -6.07 -3.16
N ILE A 495 15.55 -5.98 -2.31
CA ILE A 495 14.64 -4.82 -2.24
C ILE A 495 15.41 -3.53 -1.96
N ARG A 496 16.36 -3.54 -1.01
CA ARG A 496 17.18 -2.37 -0.71
C ARG A 496 18.06 -1.95 -1.88
N ALA A 497 18.70 -2.91 -2.55
CA ALA A 497 19.54 -2.62 -3.72
C ALA A 497 18.75 -2.02 -4.90
N HIS A 498 17.44 -2.33 -4.97
CA HIS A 498 16.54 -1.88 -6.03
C HIS A 498 15.60 -0.74 -5.62
N GLY A 499 15.82 -0.15 -4.45
CA GLY A 499 14.85 0.76 -3.81
C GLY A 499 14.39 1.92 -4.68
N GLU A 500 15.24 2.46 -5.56
CA GLU A 500 14.88 3.56 -6.48
C GLU A 500 13.81 3.19 -7.51
N SER A 501 13.66 1.90 -7.81
CA SER A 501 12.72 1.36 -8.79
C SER A 501 11.44 0.81 -8.14
N ILE A 502 11.39 0.79 -6.81
CA ILE A 502 10.28 0.26 -6.02
C ILE A 502 9.56 1.41 -5.33
N PHE A 503 10.26 2.06 -4.41
CA PHE A 503 9.67 3.02 -3.51
C PHE A 503 9.48 4.37 -4.17
N ASP A 504 8.43 5.08 -3.75
CA ASP A 504 8.09 6.42 -4.26
C ASP A 504 7.89 6.48 -5.80
N THR A 505 7.80 5.30 -6.45
CA THR A 505 7.46 5.15 -7.85
C THR A 505 5.95 5.16 -8.07
N LYS A 506 5.55 5.42 -9.31
CA LYS A 506 4.17 5.32 -9.80
C LYS A 506 4.06 4.14 -10.77
N TYR A 507 2.86 3.61 -10.92
CA TYR A 507 2.54 2.67 -12.00
C TYR A 507 2.60 3.38 -13.36
N TRP A 508 2.83 2.64 -14.44
CA TRP A 508 2.73 3.18 -15.79
C TRP A 508 1.29 3.06 -16.31
N PRO A 509 0.59 4.17 -16.65
CA PRO A 509 -0.83 4.12 -17.03
C PRO A 509 -1.14 3.28 -18.27
N ASN A 510 -0.15 3.07 -19.14
CA ASN A 510 -0.35 2.29 -20.37
C ASN A 510 -0.40 0.77 -20.12
N GLY A 511 0.05 0.31 -18.96
CA GLY A 511 -0.03 -1.10 -18.59
C GLY A 511 1.10 -1.54 -17.65
N PRO A 512 0.89 -2.63 -16.88
CA PRO A 512 1.89 -3.15 -15.96
C PRO A 512 3.00 -3.92 -16.66
N GLY A 513 2.92 -4.16 -17.98
CA GLY A 513 3.81 -5.03 -18.75
C GLY A 513 3.22 -6.41 -19.05
N SER A 514 3.80 -7.09 -20.04
CA SER A 514 3.33 -8.40 -20.52
C SER A 514 4.34 -9.51 -20.23
N GLY A 515 3.86 -10.75 -20.06
CA GLY A 515 4.72 -11.89 -19.73
C GLY A 515 5.53 -11.65 -18.45
N ASN A 516 6.86 -11.71 -18.56
CA ASN A 516 7.79 -11.50 -17.44
C ASN A 516 8.19 -10.02 -17.25
N PHE A 517 7.63 -9.08 -18.00
CA PHE A 517 7.95 -7.66 -17.86
C PHE A 517 7.03 -6.98 -16.86
N ARG A 518 7.62 -6.15 -15.98
CA ARG A 518 6.90 -5.22 -15.11
C ARG A 518 7.49 -3.81 -15.21
N TYR A 519 6.66 -2.79 -15.02
CA TYR A 519 7.09 -1.39 -15.15
C TYR A 519 6.71 -0.54 -13.94
N THR A 520 7.63 0.33 -13.55
CA THR A 520 7.39 1.45 -12.63
C THR A 520 8.02 2.72 -13.21
N THR A 521 7.57 3.88 -12.77
CA THR A 521 8.04 5.17 -13.29
C THR A 521 8.16 6.22 -12.20
N THR A 522 9.09 7.14 -12.38
CA THR A 522 9.18 8.41 -11.65
C THR A 522 9.12 9.55 -12.65
N ASN A 523 9.27 10.80 -12.20
CA ASN A 523 9.43 11.93 -13.10
C ASN A 523 10.82 11.95 -13.78
N ASP A 524 11.78 11.18 -13.27
CA ASP A 524 13.18 11.21 -13.70
C ASP A 524 13.60 9.96 -14.47
N ALA A 525 12.83 8.88 -14.38
CA ALA A 525 13.19 7.61 -15.00
C ALA A 525 11.99 6.69 -15.26
N PHE A 526 12.19 5.78 -16.20
CA PHE A 526 11.36 4.60 -16.41
C PHE A 526 12.13 3.35 -15.99
N TYR A 527 11.50 2.45 -15.26
CA TYR A 527 12.10 1.20 -14.81
C TYR A 527 11.43 0.01 -15.48
N ILE A 528 12.27 -0.91 -15.98
CA ILE A 528 11.88 -2.16 -16.63
C ILE A 528 12.37 -3.29 -15.75
N HIS A 529 11.44 -4.05 -15.18
CA HIS A 529 11.74 -5.24 -14.40
C HIS A 529 11.48 -6.48 -15.24
N TYR A 530 12.40 -7.45 -15.21
CA TYR A 530 12.27 -8.74 -15.87
C TYR A 530 12.34 -9.86 -14.84
N LEU A 531 11.24 -10.59 -14.66
CA LEU A 531 11.01 -11.48 -13.50
C LEU A 531 11.74 -12.83 -13.53
N VAL A 532 12.58 -13.07 -14.54
CA VAL A 532 13.35 -14.31 -14.71
C VAL A 532 14.74 -14.00 -15.26
N LYS A 533 15.71 -14.92 -15.14
CA LYS A 533 17.06 -14.69 -15.67
C LYS A 533 16.98 -14.41 -17.18
N PRO A 534 17.44 -13.24 -17.66
CA PRO A 534 17.46 -12.94 -19.08
C PRO A 534 18.49 -13.81 -19.81
N GLY A 535 18.23 -14.11 -21.08
CA GLY A 535 19.26 -14.60 -22.00
C GLY A 535 20.08 -13.44 -22.58
N ASP A 536 20.93 -13.73 -23.58
CA ASP A 536 21.89 -12.79 -24.17
C ASP A 536 21.29 -11.49 -24.75
N SER A 537 19.98 -11.49 -25.00
CA SER A 537 19.25 -10.36 -25.55
C SER A 537 17.84 -10.32 -24.97
N LEU A 538 17.38 -9.12 -24.61
CA LEU A 538 16.05 -8.88 -24.08
C LEU A 538 15.29 -7.93 -25.01
N THR A 539 14.20 -8.42 -25.61
CA THR A 539 13.30 -7.59 -26.43
C THR A 539 12.09 -7.20 -25.60
N VAL A 540 11.97 -5.91 -25.29
CA VAL A 540 10.82 -5.33 -24.59
C VAL A 540 9.66 -5.24 -25.58
N PRO A 541 8.54 -5.93 -25.32
CA PRO A 541 7.42 -6.00 -26.26
C PRO A 541 6.58 -4.72 -26.28
N ASP A 542 6.64 -3.94 -25.20
CA ASP A 542 5.86 -2.73 -25.02
C ASP A 542 6.64 -1.49 -25.52
N ALA A 543 5.92 -0.50 -26.05
CA ALA A 543 6.49 0.76 -26.52
C ALA A 543 6.82 1.69 -25.33
N VAL A 544 7.86 1.33 -24.58
CA VAL A 544 8.37 2.08 -23.42
C VAL A 544 8.91 3.46 -23.82
N PRO A 545 8.99 4.44 -22.89
CA PRO A 545 9.37 5.83 -23.19
C PRO A 545 10.90 6.01 -23.42
N TYR A 546 11.45 5.26 -24.38
CA TYR A 546 12.84 5.31 -24.83
C TYR A 546 12.99 6.14 -26.12
N LEU A 547 13.93 7.08 -26.13
CA LEU A 547 14.42 7.76 -27.34
C LEU A 547 15.82 7.25 -27.74
N PRO A 548 16.13 7.21 -29.04
CA PRO A 548 17.50 6.92 -29.49
C PRO A 548 18.53 7.86 -28.84
N GLY A 549 19.49 7.26 -28.13
CA GLY A 549 20.54 7.99 -27.40
C GLY A 549 20.31 8.06 -25.89
N ASP A 550 19.11 7.70 -25.39
CA ASP A 550 18.89 7.52 -23.96
C ASP A 550 19.82 6.42 -23.42
N LYS A 551 20.28 6.59 -22.19
CA LYS A 551 21.11 5.58 -21.51
C LYS A 551 20.22 4.61 -20.75
N VAL A 552 20.39 3.32 -21.01
CA VAL A 552 19.81 2.25 -20.20
C VAL A 552 20.87 1.74 -19.24
N THR A 553 20.59 1.74 -17.94
CA THR A 553 21.52 1.22 -16.92
C THR A 553 20.90 0.09 -16.11
N VAL A 554 21.73 -0.84 -15.64
CA VAL A 554 21.33 -1.85 -14.64
C VAL A 554 21.02 -1.16 -13.30
N VAL A 555 20.00 -1.61 -12.60
CA VAL A 555 19.67 -1.22 -11.22
C VAL A 555 19.81 -2.45 -10.35
N GLY A 556 20.57 -2.35 -9.26
CA GLY A 556 20.84 -3.45 -8.34
C GLY A 556 21.97 -4.38 -8.80
N GLY A 557 22.22 -5.42 -8.01
CA GLY A 557 23.23 -6.43 -8.29
C GLY A 557 24.68 -5.93 -8.28
N SER A 558 25.60 -6.78 -8.71
CA SER A 558 27.03 -6.44 -8.81
C SER A 558 27.36 -5.48 -9.96
N GLU A 559 26.47 -5.36 -10.95
CA GLU A 559 26.64 -4.51 -12.13
C GLU A 559 25.78 -3.23 -12.06
N ASN A 560 25.34 -2.82 -10.87
CA ASN A 560 24.53 -1.61 -10.68
C ASN A 560 25.17 -0.37 -11.34
N GLY A 561 24.40 0.32 -12.17
CA GLY A 561 24.82 1.52 -12.90
C GLY A 561 25.57 1.26 -14.21
N VAL A 562 25.86 0.00 -14.56
CA VAL A 562 26.47 -0.34 -15.86
C VAL A 562 25.51 -0.02 -16.99
N VAL A 563 26.03 0.61 -18.04
CA VAL A 563 25.28 0.97 -19.24
C VAL A 563 25.11 -0.27 -20.11
N VAL A 564 23.87 -0.56 -20.47
CA VAL A 564 23.47 -1.67 -21.32
C VAL A 564 23.39 -1.18 -22.76
N ASP A 565 23.96 -1.91 -23.72
CA ASP A 565 23.79 -1.59 -25.14
C ASP A 565 22.31 -1.74 -25.52
N SER A 566 21.72 -0.65 -25.99
CA SER A 566 20.28 -0.52 -26.21
C SER A 566 19.98 0.07 -27.57
N ARG A 567 19.04 -0.54 -28.30
CA ARG A 567 18.61 -0.03 -29.62
C ARG A 567 17.14 -0.33 -29.88
N LEU A 568 16.54 0.47 -30.76
CA LEU A 568 15.21 0.15 -31.30
C LEU A 568 15.33 -0.79 -32.48
N VAL A 569 14.52 -1.85 -32.48
CA VAL A 569 14.25 -2.70 -33.64
C VAL A 569 12.76 -2.59 -33.94
N GLY A 570 12.40 -1.77 -34.94
CA GLY A 570 11.02 -1.32 -35.11
C GLY A 570 10.63 -0.36 -33.97
N GLN A 571 9.56 -0.70 -33.23
CA GLN A 571 9.13 0.06 -32.04
C GLN A 571 9.62 -0.55 -30.72
N ASN A 572 10.26 -1.71 -30.77
CA ASN A 572 10.62 -2.47 -29.58
C ASN A 572 12.05 -2.12 -29.16
N LEU A 573 12.23 -1.91 -27.85
CA LEU A 573 13.54 -1.74 -27.25
C LEU A 573 14.22 -3.11 -27.12
N VAL A 574 15.44 -3.23 -27.64
CA VAL A 574 16.28 -4.41 -27.52
C VAL A 574 17.51 -4.07 -26.70
N LEU A 575 17.73 -4.83 -25.63
CA LEU A 575 18.88 -4.72 -24.73
C LEU A 575 19.83 -5.91 -24.95
N SER A 576 21.13 -5.63 -25.09
CA SER A 576 22.16 -6.67 -25.10
C SER A 576 22.55 -7.02 -23.67
N ILE A 577 22.33 -8.27 -23.26
CA ILE A 577 22.54 -8.73 -21.88
C ILE A 577 23.67 -9.77 -21.86
N PRO A 578 24.94 -9.33 -21.83
CA PRO A 578 26.06 -10.25 -21.64
C PRO A 578 25.97 -10.99 -20.28
N GLU A 579 26.72 -12.10 -20.16
CA GLU A 579 26.62 -13.00 -19.01
C GLU A 579 27.01 -12.37 -17.67
N ASP A 580 27.88 -11.36 -17.68
CA ASP A 580 28.18 -10.52 -16.52
C ASP A 580 26.93 -9.81 -16.00
N ILE A 581 26.11 -9.23 -16.87
CA ILE A 581 24.82 -8.60 -16.51
C ILE A 581 23.76 -9.65 -16.14
N SER A 582 23.65 -10.73 -16.92
CA SER A 582 22.65 -11.78 -16.66
C SER A 582 22.87 -12.48 -15.31
N SER A 583 24.13 -12.57 -14.86
CA SER A 583 24.52 -13.17 -13.58
C SER A 583 24.76 -12.17 -12.45
N ALA A 584 24.60 -10.87 -12.71
CA ALA A 584 24.84 -9.80 -11.74
C ALA A 584 23.83 -9.76 -10.59
N ASP A 585 22.67 -10.38 -10.78
CA ASP A 585 21.54 -10.25 -9.88
C ASP A 585 20.75 -11.56 -9.73
N ASN A 586 19.82 -11.56 -8.79
CA ASN A 586 18.93 -12.66 -8.47
C ASN A 586 17.46 -12.22 -8.58
N TYR A 587 16.57 -13.20 -8.78
CA TYR A 587 15.10 -13.06 -8.74
C TYR A 587 14.47 -12.19 -9.83
N THR A 588 14.89 -10.94 -9.99
CA THR A 588 14.36 -9.98 -10.97
C THR A 588 15.48 -9.03 -11.40
N TRP A 589 15.60 -8.81 -12.71
CA TRP A 589 16.59 -7.91 -13.31
C TRP A 589 15.93 -6.59 -13.64
N THR A 590 16.52 -5.49 -13.19
CA THR A 590 15.93 -4.16 -13.37
C THR A 590 16.82 -3.26 -14.22
N PHE A 591 16.21 -2.59 -15.19
CA PHE A 591 16.86 -1.65 -16.09
C PHE A 591 16.19 -0.28 -16.00
N LYS A 592 16.99 0.78 -16.05
CA LYS A 592 16.55 2.17 -15.92
C LYS A 592 16.81 2.95 -17.20
N ILE A 593 15.76 3.53 -17.77
CA ILE A 593 15.86 4.59 -18.78
C ILE A 593 15.82 5.92 -18.03
N SER A 594 16.92 6.69 -18.08
CA SER A 594 16.97 8.02 -17.44
C SER A 594 16.52 9.10 -18.42
N TYR A 595 15.74 10.09 -17.93
CA TYR A 595 15.12 11.13 -18.77
C TYR A 595 15.93 12.41 -18.97
#